data_AF-A0A139A6Q0-F1
#
_entry.id   AF-A0A139A6Q0-F1
#
_cell.length_a   1.000
_cell.length_b   1.000
_cell.length_c   1.000
_cell.angle_alpha   90.00
_cell.angle_beta   90.00
_cell.angle_gamma   90.00
#
_symmetry.space_group_name_H-M   'P 1'
#
loop_
_entity.id
_entity.type
_entity.pdbx_description
1 polymer ?
#
loop_
_entity_poly.entity_id
_entity_poly.type
_entity_poly.pdbx_seq_one_letter_code
_entity_poly.pdbx_strand_id
1 'polypeptide(L)'
;MQVSGLWKQVSSGSPALSPIRPPRLHLSFQCIYPQNPTLSLIGLPLRVIPFALFEVQASLTVHVLRGTITCPQTSVCHDLEQRDAQKHGAGRARHVMGGRQWEYHDEILREIEAGIATRGDTVEVGAVRTEELGRSCEGQRRI
;
A
#
# COMPACT_ATOMS: atom_id res chain seq x y z
N MET A 1 30.48 15.85 28.57
CA MET A 1 29.70 16.58 27.54
C MET A 1 28.36 15.88 27.39
N GLN A 2 27.30 16.43 27.98
CA GLN A 2 25.98 15.80 28.02
C GLN A 2 24.95 16.93 27.89
N VAL A 3 24.30 17.05 26.73
CA VAL A 3 23.29 18.07 26.45
C VAL A 3 21.90 17.51 26.77
N SER A 4 21.53 17.56 28.05
CA SER A 4 20.16 17.35 28.52
C SER A 4 19.59 18.70 28.94
N GLY A 5 18.75 19.32 28.11
CA GLY A 5 18.16 20.61 28.52
C GLY A 5 17.20 21.32 27.57
N LEU A 6 16.96 20.83 26.35
CA LEU A 6 16.29 21.63 25.31
C LEU A 6 14.80 21.34 25.09
N TRP A 7 14.09 20.84 26.11
CA TRP A 7 12.64 20.55 26.00
C TRP A 7 11.77 21.19 27.10
N LYS A 8 12.36 21.96 28.02
CA LYS A 8 11.65 22.43 29.22
C LYS A 8 10.94 23.80 29.11
N GLN A 9 10.80 24.37 27.91
CA GLN A 9 10.29 25.74 27.83
C GLN A 9 9.43 26.03 26.60
N VAL A 10 8.23 25.43 26.54
CA VAL A 10 7.02 26.03 25.93
C VAL A 10 5.81 25.49 26.69
N SER A 11 5.45 26.12 27.80
CA SER A 11 4.18 25.84 28.49
C SER A 11 3.66 27.11 29.17
N SER A 12 3.08 27.99 28.36
CA SER A 12 1.96 28.87 28.74
C SER A 12 1.50 29.70 27.53
N GLY A 13 0.48 29.23 26.82
CA GLY A 13 -0.26 30.07 25.85
C GLY A 13 -0.31 29.62 24.39
N SER A 14 -0.39 28.31 24.10
CA SER A 14 -0.79 27.85 22.76
C SER A 14 -2.26 27.39 22.77
N PRO A 15 -3.10 27.80 21.80
CA PRO A 15 -4.40 27.19 21.64
C PRO A 15 -4.17 25.69 21.48
N ALA A 16 -4.91 24.88 22.23
CA ALA A 16 -4.82 23.42 22.16
C ALA A 16 -4.87 23.02 20.69
N LEU A 17 -3.71 22.62 20.13
CA LEU A 17 -3.67 22.00 18.82
C LEU A 17 -4.56 20.77 18.98
N SER A 18 -5.76 20.83 18.39
CA SER A 18 -6.59 19.66 18.23
C SER A 18 -5.69 18.57 17.67
N PRO A 19 -5.76 17.32 18.18
CA PRO A 19 -4.93 16.25 17.65
C PRO A 19 -5.11 16.30 16.14
N ILE A 20 -4.02 16.54 15.40
CA ILE A 20 -4.02 16.54 13.93
C ILE A 20 -4.37 15.11 13.57
N ARG A 21 -5.67 14.85 13.50
CA ARG A 21 -6.20 13.58 13.05
C ARG A 21 -5.91 13.64 11.57
N PRO A 22 -4.95 12.84 11.05
CA PRO A 22 -4.64 12.91 9.64
C PRO A 22 -5.97 12.70 8.89
N PRO A 23 -6.22 13.46 7.81
CA PRO A 23 -7.40 13.23 6.99
C PRO A 23 -7.43 11.73 6.67
N ARG A 24 -8.60 11.10 6.82
CA ARG A 24 -8.75 9.70 6.43
C ARG A 24 -8.43 9.63 4.95
N LEU A 25 -7.27 9.10 4.61
CA LEU A 25 -6.93 8.85 3.23
C LEU A 25 -7.84 7.72 2.77
N HIS A 26 -8.76 8.05 1.88
CA HIS A 26 -9.58 7.06 1.20
C HIS A 26 -8.69 6.40 0.16
N LEU A 27 -8.54 5.08 0.24
CA LEU A 27 -7.57 4.33 -0.55
C LEU A 27 -8.29 3.21 -1.28
N SER A 28 -8.27 3.28 -2.60
CA SER A 28 -8.74 2.21 -3.47
C SER A 28 -7.96 0.95 -3.15
N PHE A 29 -8.67 -0.17 -2.99
CA PHE A 29 -8.09 -1.46 -2.59
C PHE A 29 -7.23 -1.37 -1.31
N GLN A 30 -7.49 -0.41 -0.40
CA GLN A 30 -6.64 -0.15 0.77
C GLN A 30 -5.15 0.11 0.43
N CYS A 31 -4.84 0.53 -0.81
CA CYS A 31 -3.48 0.66 -1.32
C CYS A 31 -3.24 1.96 -2.09
N ILE A 32 -4.11 2.32 -3.05
CA ILE A 32 -3.86 3.42 -3.99
C ILE A 32 -4.66 4.66 -3.59
N TYR A 33 -4.04 5.84 -3.63
CA TYR A 33 -4.76 7.10 -3.41
C TYR A 33 -5.45 7.57 -4.70
N PRO A 34 -6.80 7.61 -4.78
CA PRO A 34 -7.50 7.84 -6.04
C PRO A 34 -7.27 9.23 -6.65
N GLN A 35 -7.09 10.27 -5.82
CA GLN A 35 -6.88 11.65 -6.27
C GLN A 35 -5.48 11.87 -6.85
N ASN A 36 -4.51 11.06 -6.42
CA ASN A 36 -3.18 11.05 -6.99
C ASN A 36 -2.63 9.60 -6.94
N PRO A 37 -2.84 8.80 -7.99
CA PRO A 37 -2.47 7.37 -8.01
C PRO A 37 -0.96 7.12 -7.96
N THR A 38 -0.14 8.18 -8.07
CA THR A 38 1.30 8.08 -7.78
C THR A 38 1.61 7.91 -6.30
N LEU A 39 0.65 8.23 -5.42
CA LEU A 39 0.73 7.96 -3.98
C LEU A 39 0.05 6.63 -3.67
N SER A 40 0.82 5.70 -3.12
CA SER A 40 0.34 4.37 -2.70
C SER A 40 0.90 4.01 -1.33
N LEU A 41 0.12 3.29 -0.53
CA LEU A 41 0.47 2.80 0.79
C LEU A 41 0.33 1.27 0.82
N ILE A 42 1.45 0.57 0.95
CA ILE A 42 1.49 -0.88 1.03
C ILE A 42 1.52 -1.31 2.50
N GLY A 43 0.74 -2.33 2.84
CA GLY A 43 0.74 -2.97 4.15
C GLY A 43 -0.18 -2.36 5.21
N LEU A 44 -1.24 -1.66 4.78
CA LEU A 44 -2.27 -1.17 5.70
C LEU A 44 -3.15 -2.26 6.35
N PRO A 45 -3.52 -3.35 5.64
CA PRO A 45 -4.30 -4.43 6.25
C PRO A 45 -3.59 -5.10 7.45
N LEU A 46 -4.39 -5.46 8.45
CA LEU A 46 -4.01 -6.03 9.73
C LEU A 46 -4.50 -7.49 9.83
N ARG A 47 -3.77 -8.30 10.61
CA ARG A 47 -4.03 -9.76 10.78
C ARG A 47 -4.03 -10.50 9.44
N VAL A 48 -2.92 -10.34 8.72
CA VAL A 48 -2.66 -10.88 7.39
C VAL A 48 -1.32 -11.62 7.38
N ILE A 49 -1.06 -12.38 6.31
CA ILE A 49 0.27 -12.88 5.96
C ILE A 49 0.98 -11.77 5.19
N PRO A 50 1.96 -11.06 5.79
CA PRO A 50 2.46 -9.81 5.23
C PRO A 50 3.11 -9.95 3.86
N PHE A 51 3.93 -10.99 3.66
CA PHE A 51 4.69 -11.16 2.41
C PHE A 51 3.78 -11.33 1.19
N ALA A 52 2.80 -12.23 1.27
CA ALA A 52 1.84 -12.44 0.19
C ALA A 52 1.02 -11.18 -0.11
N LEU A 53 0.57 -10.49 0.95
CA LEU A 53 -0.18 -9.25 0.80
C LEU A 53 0.65 -8.15 0.12
N PHE A 54 1.90 -7.97 0.55
CA PHE A 54 2.77 -6.92 0.00
C PHE A 54 3.09 -7.17 -1.46
N GLU A 55 3.29 -8.43 -1.85
CA GLU A 55 3.52 -8.82 -3.24
C GLU A 55 2.32 -8.44 -4.13
N VAL A 56 1.11 -8.80 -3.70
CA VAL A 56 -0.12 -8.49 -4.46
C VAL A 56 -0.35 -6.98 -4.55
N GLN A 57 -0.18 -6.24 -3.44
CA GLN A 57 -0.33 -4.78 -3.42
C GLN A 57 0.76 -4.05 -4.25
N ALA A 58 1.99 -4.55 -4.23
CA ALA A 58 3.07 -4.01 -5.07
C ALA A 58 2.78 -4.24 -6.55
N SER A 59 2.30 -5.44 -6.92
CA SER A 59 1.91 -5.75 -8.30
C SER A 59 0.80 -4.82 -8.80
N LEU A 60 -0.25 -4.61 -7.99
CA LEU A 60 -1.31 -3.65 -8.31
C LEU A 60 -0.75 -2.25 -8.54
N THR A 61 0.11 -1.77 -7.63
CA THR A 61 0.72 -0.44 -7.71
C THR A 61 1.48 -0.26 -9.03
N VAL A 62 2.28 -1.25 -9.43
CA VAL A 62 3.02 -1.21 -10.70
C VAL A 62 2.07 -1.12 -11.90
N HIS A 63 0.99 -1.90 -11.91
CA HIS A 63 0.03 -1.89 -13.03
C HIS A 63 -0.77 -0.58 -13.12
N VAL A 64 -1.11 0.04 -11.98
CA VAL A 64 -1.71 1.37 -11.94
C VAL A 64 -0.73 2.42 -12.46
N LEU A 65 0.53 2.40 -11.99
CA LEU A 65 1.57 3.35 -12.43
C LEU A 65 1.91 3.20 -13.93
N ARG A 66 1.80 1.98 -14.47
CA ARG A 66 1.97 1.71 -15.91
C ARG A 66 0.75 2.10 -16.75
N GLY A 67 -0.37 2.47 -16.12
CA GLY A 67 -1.63 2.74 -16.79
C GLY A 67 -2.31 1.49 -17.38
N THR A 68 -1.90 0.29 -16.95
CA THR A 68 -2.54 -0.97 -17.37
C THR A 68 -3.85 -1.21 -16.63
N ILE A 69 -3.99 -0.68 -15.41
CA ILE A 69 -5.23 -0.70 -14.64
C ILE A 69 -5.65 0.74 -14.37
N THR A 70 -6.91 1.03 -14.61
CA THR A 70 -7.50 2.32 -14.26
C THR A 70 -7.93 2.30 -12.80
N CYS A 71 -7.37 3.20 -11.99
CA CYS A 71 -7.83 3.36 -10.61
C CYS A 71 -9.29 3.85 -10.61
N PRO A 72 -10.22 3.20 -9.86
CA PRO A 72 -11.59 3.67 -9.79
C PRO A 72 -11.67 5.12 -9.29
N GLN A 73 -12.60 5.90 -9.84
CA GLN A 73 -12.77 7.30 -9.43
C GLN A 73 -13.12 7.42 -7.93
N THR A 74 -12.73 8.53 -7.32
CA THR A 74 -12.89 8.80 -5.87
C THR A 74 -14.31 8.59 -5.35
N SER A 75 -15.35 8.91 -6.14
CA SER A 75 -16.76 8.70 -5.77
C SER A 75 -17.10 7.21 -5.64
N VAL A 76 -16.69 6.41 -6.62
CA VAL A 76 -16.87 4.95 -6.62
C VAL A 76 -16.10 4.32 -5.45
N CYS A 77 -14.88 4.81 -5.18
CA CYS A 77 -14.08 4.35 -4.05
C CYS A 77 -14.78 4.62 -2.72
N HIS A 78 -15.37 5.80 -2.55
CA HIS A 78 -16.11 6.14 -1.34
C HIS A 78 -17.33 5.23 -1.13
N ASP A 79 -18.08 4.91 -2.19
CA ASP A 79 -19.23 4.01 -2.09
C ASP A 79 -18.84 2.57 -1.76
N LEU A 80 -17.74 2.09 -2.36
CA LEU A 80 -17.16 0.78 -2.02
C LEU A 80 -16.64 0.77 -0.58
N GLU A 81 -16.01 1.88 -0.14
CA GLU A 81 -15.55 2.04 1.21
C GLU A 81 -16.69 2.02 2.23
N GLN A 82 -17.79 2.71 1.95
CA GLN A 82 -18.97 2.69 2.80
C GLN A 82 -19.60 1.30 2.89
N ARG A 83 -19.71 0.58 1.76
CA ARG A 83 -20.23 -0.79 1.74
C ARG A 83 -19.36 -1.76 2.52
N ASP A 84 -18.04 -1.67 2.36
CA ASP A 84 -17.08 -2.48 3.12
C ASP A 84 -17.15 -2.14 4.61
N ALA A 85 -17.27 -0.86 4.98
CA ALA A 85 -17.43 -0.42 6.36
C ALA A 85 -18.75 -0.90 6.99
N GLN A 86 -19.84 -0.98 6.22
CA GLN A 86 -21.11 -1.55 6.68
C GLN A 86 -21.00 -3.06 6.95
N LYS A 87 -20.28 -3.79 6.11
CA LYS A 87 -20.11 -5.24 6.24
C LYS A 87 -19.11 -5.64 7.31
N HIS A 88 -18.05 -4.86 7.49
CA HIS A 88 -16.86 -5.26 8.25
C HIS A 88 -16.45 -4.29 9.36
N GLY A 89 -17.23 -3.23 9.56
CA GLY A 89 -16.96 -2.19 10.55
C GLY A 89 -16.10 -1.05 10.01
N ALA A 90 -16.24 0.13 10.61
CA ALA A 90 -15.55 1.34 10.19
C ALA A 90 -14.17 1.51 10.87
N GLY A 91 -13.31 2.34 10.27
CA GLY A 91 -12.03 2.72 10.87
C GLY A 91 -11.05 1.55 10.97
N ARG A 92 -10.46 1.34 12.16
CA ARG A 92 -9.44 0.29 12.36
C ARG A 92 -9.97 -1.12 12.10
N ALA A 93 -11.24 -1.39 12.37
CA ALA A 93 -11.86 -2.70 12.15
C ALA A 93 -11.85 -3.10 10.67
N ARG A 94 -12.04 -2.13 9.78
CA ARG A 94 -11.99 -2.30 8.31
C ARG A 94 -10.69 -2.94 7.83
N HIS A 95 -9.57 -2.52 8.42
CA HIS A 95 -8.26 -3.02 8.04
C HIS A 95 -8.00 -4.44 8.54
N VAL A 96 -8.81 -4.98 9.46
CA VAL A 96 -8.64 -6.35 9.95
C VAL A 96 -9.20 -7.34 8.92
N MET A 97 -8.33 -8.06 8.23
CA MET A 97 -8.73 -9.03 7.19
C MET A 97 -8.90 -10.45 7.72
N GLY A 98 -7.93 -10.99 8.46
CA GLY A 98 -7.98 -12.39 8.87
C GLY A 98 -8.10 -13.32 7.65
N GLY A 99 -9.11 -14.19 7.64
CA GLY A 99 -9.39 -15.08 6.50
C GLY A 99 -9.76 -14.35 5.20
N ARG A 100 -10.29 -13.11 5.28
CA ARG A 100 -10.71 -12.30 4.11
C ARG A 100 -9.55 -11.83 3.25
N GLN A 101 -8.32 -11.98 3.71
CA GLN A 101 -7.12 -11.59 2.95
C GLN A 101 -7.07 -12.30 1.60
N TRP A 102 -7.56 -13.54 1.52
CA TRP A 102 -7.55 -14.33 0.29
C TRP A 102 -8.55 -13.77 -0.74
N GLU A 103 -9.77 -13.46 -0.32
CA GLU A 103 -10.77 -12.80 -1.18
C GLU A 103 -10.24 -11.45 -1.69
N TYR A 104 -9.54 -10.71 -0.82
CA TYR A 104 -8.88 -9.46 -1.20
C TYR A 104 -7.75 -9.66 -2.22
N HIS A 105 -6.93 -10.71 -2.07
CA HIS A 105 -5.90 -11.04 -3.05
C HIS A 105 -6.53 -11.37 -4.40
N ASP A 106 -7.57 -12.21 -4.41
CA ASP A 106 -8.28 -12.64 -5.61
C ASP A 106 -8.94 -11.44 -6.32
N GLU A 107 -9.51 -10.50 -5.58
CA GLU A 107 -10.07 -9.26 -6.12
C GLU A 107 -9.00 -8.43 -6.86
N ILE A 108 -7.82 -8.24 -6.25
CA ILE A 108 -6.73 -7.49 -6.89
C ILE A 108 -6.19 -8.21 -8.12
N LEU A 109 -5.96 -9.52 -8.02
CA LEU A 109 -5.43 -10.32 -9.12
C LEU A 109 -6.38 -10.28 -10.31
N ARG A 110 -7.69 -10.36 -10.07
CA ARG A 110 -8.71 -10.25 -11.12
C ARG A 110 -8.67 -8.90 -11.84
N GLU A 111 -8.48 -7.79 -11.11
CA GLU A 111 -8.34 -6.46 -11.72
C GLU A 111 -7.05 -6.35 -12.54
N ILE A 112 -5.96 -6.97 -12.07
CA ILE A 112 -4.70 -7.04 -12.82
C ILE A 112 -4.87 -7.84 -14.11
N GLU A 113 -5.47 -9.02 -14.04
CA GLU A 113 -5.75 -9.87 -15.20
C GLU A 113 -6.64 -9.15 -16.21
N ALA A 114 -7.69 -8.47 -15.76
CA ALA A 114 -8.56 -7.66 -16.61
C ALA A 114 -7.80 -6.50 -17.29
N GLY A 115 -6.91 -5.83 -16.56
CA GLY A 115 -6.06 -4.77 -17.10
C GLY A 115 -5.06 -5.30 -18.16
N ILE A 116 -4.44 -6.46 -17.91
CA ILE A 116 -3.53 -7.08 -18.87
C ILE A 116 -4.29 -7.50 -20.14
N ALA A 117 -5.46 -8.13 -19.99
CA ALA A 117 -6.27 -8.60 -21.11
C ALA A 117 -6.73 -7.46 -22.02
N THR A 118 -7.08 -6.29 -21.47
CA THR A 118 -7.52 -5.13 -22.24
C THR A 118 -6.40 -4.46 -23.04
N ARG A 119 -5.15 -4.59 -22.59
CA ARG A 119 -3.98 -3.95 -23.23
C ARG A 119 -3.38 -4.80 -24.36
N GLY A 120 -3.70 -6.09 -24.44
CA GLY A 120 -3.19 -7.00 -25.48
C GLY A 120 -1.68 -7.26 -25.38
N ASP A 121 -1.03 -6.83 -24.30
CA ASP A 121 0.39 -7.01 -24.07
C ASP A 121 0.62 -8.42 -23.49
N THR A 122 1.11 -9.35 -24.30
CA THR A 122 1.81 -10.55 -23.83
C THR A 122 3.00 -10.09 -22.99
N VAL A 123 2.81 -9.97 -21.67
CA VAL A 123 3.94 -9.75 -20.76
C VAL A 123 4.65 -11.09 -20.68
N GLU A 124 5.75 -11.23 -21.43
CA GLU A 124 6.84 -12.14 -21.06
C GLU A 124 7.13 -11.86 -19.59
N VAL A 125 6.68 -12.75 -18.71
CA VAL A 125 7.05 -12.73 -17.29
C VAL A 125 8.55 -12.89 -17.30
N GLY A 126 9.27 -11.75 -17.24
CA GLY A 126 10.70 -11.72 -17.26
C GLY A 126 11.18 -12.60 -16.12
N ALA A 127 11.62 -13.81 -16.47
CA ALA A 127 12.35 -14.67 -15.56
C ALA A 127 13.42 -13.81 -14.94
N VAL A 128 13.36 -13.66 -13.61
CA VAL A 128 14.42 -13.03 -12.84
C VAL A 128 15.70 -13.72 -13.27
N ARG A 129 16.55 -13.01 -14.03
CA ARG A 129 17.89 -13.50 -14.37
C ARG A 129 18.63 -13.60 -13.04
N THR A 130 18.68 -14.80 -12.50
CA THR A 130 19.39 -15.21 -11.28
C THR A 130 20.92 -15.15 -11.44
N GLU A 131 21.41 -14.51 -12.50
CA GLU A 131 22.81 -14.50 -12.89
C GLU A 131 23.60 -13.30 -12.32
N GLU A 132 22.92 -12.26 -11.83
CA GLU A 132 23.60 -11.06 -11.28
C GLU A 132 23.81 -11.07 -9.76
N LEU A 133 23.27 -12.04 -9.01
CA LEU A 133 23.55 -12.19 -7.57
C LEU A 133 24.81 -13.03 -7.25
N GLY A 134 25.49 -13.56 -8.27
CA GLY A 134 26.68 -14.41 -8.11
C GLY A 134 28.03 -13.72 -8.28
N ARG A 135 28.09 -12.40 -8.56
CA ARG A 135 29.35 -11.71 -8.90
C ARG A 135 29.58 -10.43 -8.08
N SER A 136 29.62 -10.54 -6.75
CA SER A 136 30.20 -9.45 -5.93
C SER A 136 30.63 -9.89 -4.53
N CYS A 137 31.22 -11.09 -4.40
CA CYS A 137 31.81 -11.56 -3.14
C CYS A 137 33.18 -12.24 -3.36
N GLU A 138 34.03 -11.65 -4.19
CA GLU A 138 35.40 -12.13 -4.39
C GLU A 138 36.35 -10.94 -4.42
N GLY A 139 36.50 -10.27 -3.28
CA GLY A 139 37.33 -9.08 -3.24
C GLY A 139 37.45 -8.34 -1.92
N GLN A 140 37.39 -8.99 -0.75
CA GLN A 140 37.78 -8.31 0.49
C GLN A 140 38.25 -9.32 1.56
N ARG A 141 39.46 -9.88 1.36
CA ARG A 141 40.26 -10.44 2.47
C ARG A 141 41.72 -10.07 2.27
N ARG A 142 42.09 -8.91 2.83
CA ARG A 142 43.43 -8.54 3.31
C ARG A 142 43.24 -7.27 4.13
N ILE A 143 43.24 -7.39 5.46
CA ILE A 143 44.25 -6.85 6.38
C ILE A 143 44.21 -7.74 7.64
#